data_AF-A0A101V9E7-F1
#
_entry.id   AF-A0A101V9E7-F1
#
_cell.length_a   1.000
_cell.length_b   1.000
_cell.length_c   1.000
_cell.angle_alpha   90.00
_cell.angle_beta   90.00
_cell.angle_gamma   90.00
#
_symmetry.space_group_name_H-M   'P 1'
#
loop_
_entity.id
_entity.type
_entity.pdbx_description
1 polymer ?
#
loop_
_entity_poly.entity_id
_entity_poly.type
_entity_poly.pdbx_seq_one_letter_code
_entity_poly.pdbx_strand_id
1 'polypeptide(L)' 'MPRCLNCGNTNRFVSSQIVSSRMHHQPHGMAGQFSDEGGLVHLENNNAPVETHNEAWQTPEKYFDTCHNCGSQNLLW' A
#
# COMPACT_ATOMS: atom_id res chain seq x y z
N MET A 1 12.27 -0.66 -0.33
CA MET A 1 11.02 -0.87 -1.09
C MET A 1 10.43 -2.17 -0.65
N PRO A 2 9.11 -2.22 -0.46
CA PRO A 2 8.45 -3.43 -0.07
C PRO A 2 8.61 -4.53 -1.12
N ARG A 3 8.95 -5.73 -0.65
CA ARG A 3 8.91 -6.97 -1.41
C ARG A 3 8.06 -7.98 -0.66
N CYS A 4 7.06 -8.53 -1.34
CA CYS A 4 6.28 -9.64 -0.81
C CYS A 4 7.13 -10.92 -0.85
N LEU A 5 7.40 -11.50 0.32
CA LEU A 5 8.14 -12.76 0.44
C LEU A 5 7.30 -13.98 0.04
N ASN A 6 5.98 -13.82 -0.14
CA ASN A 6 5.08 -14.89 -0.56
C ASN A 6 4.99 -15.04 -2.10
N CYS A 7 4.80 -13.93 -2.83
CA CYS A 7 4.59 -13.97 -4.28
C CYS A 7 5.62 -13.16 -5.11
N GLY A 8 6.61 -12.56 -4.45
CA GLY A 8 7.67 -11.79 -5.11
C GLY A 8 7.27 -10.41 -5.63
N ASN A 9 6.03 -9.96 -5.38
CA ASN A 9 5.57 -8.62 -5.78
C ASN A 9 6.44 -7.53 -5.16
N THR A 10 6.82 -6.52 -5.95
CA THR A 10 7.58 -5.34 -5.54
C THR A 10 6.91 -4.03 -5.98
N ASN A 11 5.80 -4.10 -6.70
CA ASN A 11 5.23 -2.93 -7.36
C ASN A 11 4.09 -2.30 -6.55
N ARG A 12 3.13 -3.09 -6.07
CA ARG A 12 1.88 -2.53 -5.51
C ARG A 12 1.52 -3.10 -4.16
N PHE A 13 1.32 -2.22 -3.18
CA PHE A 13 1.00 -2.60 -1.80
C PHE A 13 -0.16 -1.76 -1.29
N VAL A 14 -0.89 -2.32 -0.35
CA VAL A 14 -2.12 -1.74 0.19
C VAL A 14 -2.03 -1.64 1.70
N SER A 15 -2.79 -0.71 2.25
CA SER A 15 -2.95 -0.58 3.69
C SER A 15 -4.07 -1.49 4.18
N SER A 16 -3.81 -2.27 5.22
CA SER A 16 -4.85 -2.95 6.00
C SER A 16 -5.57 -2.01 6.97
N GLN A 17 -4.92 -0.92 7.39
CA GLN A 17 -5.42 0.01 8.40
C GLN A 17 -6.47 0.98 7.83
N ILE A 18 -6.39 1.26 6.54
CA ILE A 18 -7.28 2.20 5.85
C ILE A 18 -8.26 1.39 5.03
N VAL A 19 -9.52 1.37 5.46
CA VAL A 19 -10.59 0.61 4.81
C VAL A 19 -11.31 1.51 3.81
N SER A 20 -11.59 0.97 2.62
CA SER A 20 -12.38 1.68 1.61
C SER A 20 -13.85 1.76 2.02
N SER A 21 -14.48 2.91 1.82
CA SER A 21 -15.94 3.05 1.95
C SER A 21 -16.69 2.47 0.76
N ARG A 22 -15.99 2.11 -0.33
CA ARG A 22 -16.56 1.51 -1.55
C ARG A 22 -16.52 -0.01 -1.45
N MET A 23 -17.58 -0.59 -0.87
CA MET A 23 -17.71 -2.00 -0.47
C MET A 23 -17.62 -3.08 -1.57
N HIS A 24 -17.46 -2.75 -2.86
CA HIS A 24 -17.71 -3.76 -3.90
C HIS A 24 -16.49 -4.28 -4.69
N HIS A 25 -15.37 -3.55 -4.81
CA HIS A 25 -14.27 -3.97 -5.69
C HIS A 25 -12.84 -3.74 -5.18
N GLN A 26 -12.64 -2.90 -4.15
CA GLN A 26 -11.33 -2.67 -3.55
C GLN A 26 -11.52 -2.52 -2.03
N PRO A 27 -11.19 -3.54 -1.21
CA PRO A 27 -11.38 -3.46 0.23
C PRO A 27 -10.42 -2.45 0.88
N HIS A 28 -9.33 -2.09 0.21
CA HIS A 28 -8.30 -1.21 0.73
C HIS A 28 -8.57 0.25 0.35
N GLY A 29 -8.59 1.11 1.37
CA GLY A 29 -8.78 2.56 1.22
C GLY A 29 -7.51 3.32 0.84
N MET A 30 -6.36 2.65 0.75
CA MET A 30 -5.11 3.23 0.27
C MET A 30 -4.25 2.18 -0.44
N ALA A 31 -3.70 2.54 -1.60
CA ALA A 31 -2.77 1.70 -2.36
C ALA A 31 -1.58 2.52 -2.85
N GLY A 32 -0.37 2.01 -2.63
CA GLY A 32 0.89 2.60 -3.06
C GLY A 32 1.51 1.80 -4.19
N GLN A 33 2.00 2.51 -5.21
CA GLN A 33 2.82 1.95 -6.28
C GLN A 33 4.27 2.38 -6.09
N PHE A 34 5.18 1.42 -6.13
CA PHE A 34 6.62 1.60 -5.96
C PHE A 34 7.33 1.35 -7.28
N SER A 35 8.36 2.16 -7.55
CA SER A 35 9.30 1.92 -8.64
C SER A 35 10.31 0.83 -8.27
N ASP A 36 10.99 0.29 -9.27
CA ASP A 36 12.08 -0.68 -9.05
C ASP A 36 13.27 -0.07 -8.29
N GLU A 37 13.41 1.26 -8.31
CA GLU A 37 14.40 2.03 -7.53
C GLU A 37 14.00 2.18 -6.05
N GLY A 38 12.77 1.80 -5.73
CA GLY A 38 12.25 1.65 -4.40
C GLY A 38 11.50 2.86 -3.83
N GLY A 39 11.28 3.89 -4.64
CA GLY A 39 10.49 5.05 -4.29
C GLY A 39 8.99 4.81 -4.52
N LEU A 40 8.15 5.37 -3.64
CA LEU A 40 6.71 5.50 -3.91
C LEU A 40 6.54 6.45 -5.09
N VAL A 41 5.89 6.01 -6.16
CA VAL A 41 5.66 6.80 -7.39
C VAL A 41 4.20 7.18 -7.58
N HIS A 42 3.29 6.41 -7.01
CA HIS A 42 1.87 6.70 -7.07
C HIS A 42 1.18 6.31 -5.77
N LEU A 43 0.23 7.13 -5.33
CA LEU A 43 -0.59 6.88 -4.16
C LEU A 43 -2.06 7.05 -4.52
N GLU A 44 -2.80 5.94 -4.52
CA GLU A 44 -4.24 5.95 -4.60
C GLU A 44 -4.83 6.13 -3.21
N ASN A 45 -5.66 7.17 -3.06
CA ASN A 45 -6.37 7.47 -1.82
C ASN A 45 -7.88 7.32 -2.02
N ASN A 46 -8.45 6.30 -1.37
CA ASN A 46 -9.86 5.94 -1.43
C ASN A 46 -10.51 6.04 -0.04
N ASN A 47 -10.33 7.19 0.67
CA ASN A 47 -10.98 7.59 1.95
C ASN A 47 -10.02 7.79 3.13
N ALA A 48 -8.72 7.98 2.90
CA ALA A 48 -7.78 8.40 3.94
C ALA A 48 -7.79 9.93 4.14
N PRO A 49 -7.68 10.41 5.39
CA PRO A 49 -7.46 11.82 5.68
C PRO A 49 -6.25 12.38 4.92
N VAL A 50 -6.27 13.68 4.61
CA VAL A 50 -5.15 14.36 3.91
C VAL A 50 -3.84 14.22 4.70
N GLU A 51 -3.91 14.30 6.03
CA GLU A 51 -2.75 14.10 6.91
C GLU A 51 -2.15 12.70 6.74
N THR A 52 -3.00 11.66 6.75
CA THR A 52 -2.59 10.27 6.53
C THR A 52 -1.99 10.06 5.14
N HIS A 53 -2.58 10.68 4.12
CA HIS A 53 -2.04 10.65 2.76
C HIS A 53 -0.63 11.25 2.69
N ASN A 54 -0.42 12.41 3.33
CA ASN A 54 0.89 13.06 3.36
C ASN A 54 1.91 12.28 4.18
N GLU A 55 1.49 11.68 5.29
CA GLU A 55 2.37 10.84 6.12
C GLU A 55 2.76 9.55 5.40
N ALA A 56 1.86 8.96 4.61
CA ALA A 56 2.15 7.78 3.78
C ALA A 56 3.19 8.05 2.68
N TRP A 57 3.28 9.30 2.19
CA TRP A 57 4.37 9.72 1.29
C TRP A 57 5.73 9.80 2.00
N GLN A 58 5.74 10.17 3.27
CA GLN A 58 6.97 10.33 4.05
C GLN A 58 7.45 9.03 4.70
N THR A 59 6.53 8.16 5.09
CA THR A 59 6.78 6.93 5.85
C THR A 59 5.97 5.76 5.30
N PRO A 60 6.18 5.36 4.03
CA PRO A 60 5.36 4.33 3.37
C PRO A 60 5.35 2.98 4.13
N GLU A 61 6.45 2.61 4.79
CA GLU A 61 6.59 1.39 5.59
C GLU A 61 5.60 1.29 6.75
N LYS A 62 5.06 2.42 7.21
CA LYS A 62 4.05 2.47 8.28
C LYS A 62 2.65 2.16 7.77
N TYR A 63 2.39 2.41 6.48
CA TYR A 63 1.04 2.38 5.90
C TYR A 63 0.79 1.19 5.01
N PHE A 64 1.79 0.76 4.24
CA PHE A 64 1.65 -0.35 3.32
C PHE A 64 2.16 -1.62 4.01
N ASP A 65 1.25 -2.48 4.44
CA ASP A 65 1.61 -3.69 5.18
C ASP A 65 1.14 -4.95 4.46
N THR A 66 0.39 -4.79 3.37
CA THR A 66 -0.29 -5.89 2.69
C THR A 66 0.07 -5.90 1.20
N CYS A 67 0.42 -7.08 0.68
CA CYS A 67 0.66 -7.27 -0.74
C CYS A 67 -0.63 -7.17 -1.54
N HIS A 68 -0.69 -6.30 -2.54
CA HIS A 68 -1.88 -6.16 -3.38
C HIS A 68 -2.17 -7.43 -4.20
N ASN A 69 -1.15 -8.17 -4.62
CA ASN A 69 -1.31 -9.32 -5.52
C ASN A 69 -1.82 -10.59 -4.82
N CYS A 70 -1.42 -10.83 -3.58
CA CYS A 70 -1.76 -12.08 -2.87
C CYS A 70 -2.33 -11.88 -1.47
N GLY A 71 -2.48 -10.65 -1.00
CA GLY A 71 -3.01 -10.33 0.34
C GLY A 71 -2.07 -10.67 1.50
N SER A 72 -0.84 -11.16 1.24
CA SER A 72 0.12 -11.50 2.30
C SER A 72 0.67 -10.25 2.97
N GLN A 73 0.79 -10.29 4.30
CA GLN A 73 1.52 -9.31 5.11
C GLN A 73 2.99 -9.68 5.35
N ASN A 74 3.47 -10.77 4.74
CA ASN A 74 4.87 -11.16 4.82
C ASN A 74 5.72 -10.33 3.85
N LEU A 75 6.07 -9.12 4.27
CA LEU A 75 6.77 -8.12 3.48
C LEU A 75 8.19 -7.87 4.03
N LEU A 76 9.15 -7.71 3.13
CA LEU A 76 10.47 -7.15 3.40
C LEU A 76 10.47 -5.69 2.97
N TRP A 77 10.78 -4.76 3.87
CA TRP A 77 10.78 -3.32 3.62
C TRP A 77 12.14 -2.75 3.27
#